data_AF-A0AA35WL08-F1
#
_entry.id   AF-A0AA35WL08-F1
#
_cell.length_a   1.000
_cell.length_b   1.000
_cell.length_c   1.000
_cell.angle_alpha   90.00
_cell.angle_beta   90.00
_cell.angle_gamma   90.00
#
_symmetry.space_group_name_H-M   'P 1'
#
loop_
_entity.id
_entity.type
_entity.pdbx_description
1 polymer ?
#
loop_
_entity_poly.entity_id
_entity_poly.type
_entity_poly.pdbx_seq_one_letter_code
_entity_poly.pdbx_strand_id
1 'polypeptide(L)'
;MFTSKAKLEQKTGKWGMGRFKYLQSLVTEFQDTSRHEYKLQVLANLANFAYDPVNYDFFRQLNILDLFLDVIAEDKDEQMVEFAMGGICNCCLDRQNMAYLLENDCIQFTVKCLSSSNEETVLSAITTLIYISTPDSKKAITADSIVDLMKRFSVSSSKRLSNLATVFLEDVCCLMVDTEKGKEEEGKAKVVEEEGNVEGEKEGEKESEKKEVEGDGSKHAAEESGEKREQKKE
;
A
#
# COMPACT_ATOMS: atom_id res chain seq x y z
N MET A 1 -5.27 -0.03 -13.42
CA MET A 1 -5.33 -0.94 -14.58
C MET A 1 -3.92 -1.45 -14.85
N PHE A 2 -3.64 -2.73 -14.64
CA PHE A 2 -2.29 -3.31 -14.82
C PHE A 2 -2.03 -3.71 -16.29
N THR A 3 -0.79 -3.62 -16.74
CA THR A 3 -0.37 -3.98 -18.10
C THR A 3 0.23 -5.38 -18.12
N SER A 4 -0.17 -6.20 -19.10
CA SER A 4 0.47 -7.51 -19.30
C SER A 4 1.74 -7.41 -20.13
N LYS A 5 2.66 -8.38 -19.98
CA LYS A 5 3.88 -8.49 -20.81
C LYS A 5 3.54 -8.49 -22.32
N ALA A 6 2.54 -9.27 -22.72
CA ALA A 6 2.06 -9.30 -24.11
C ALA A 6 1.58 -7.93 -24.62
N LYS A 7 0.90 -7.13 -23.77
CA LYS A 7 0.46 -5.78 -24.13
C LYS A 7 1.63 -4.78 -24.22
N LEU A 8 2.66 -4.95 -23.40
CA LEU A 8 3.90 -4.18 -23.53
C LEU A 8 4.60 -4.51 -24.84
N GLU A 9 4.79 -5.78 -25.16
CA GLU A 9 5.42 -6.23 -26.41
C GLU A 9 4.66 -5.72 -27.64
N GLN A 10 3.32 -5.80 -27.62
CA GLN A 10 2.49 -5.25 -28.69
C GLN A 10 2.67 -3.73 -28.86
N LYS A 11 2.73 -2.97 -27.76
CA LYS A 11 2.94 -1.51 -27.78
C LYS A 11 4.36 -1.11 -28.19
N THR A 12 5.34 -1.98 -27.92
CA THR A 12 6.73 -1.73 -28.28
C THR A 12 6.92 -1.81 -29.81
N GLY A 13 6.08 -2.57 -30.52
CA GLY A 13 6.17 -2.72 -31.97
C GLY A 13 7.49 -3.36 -32.42
N LYS A 14 7.66 -3.56 -33.73
CA LYS A 14 8.86 -4.23 -34.28
C LYS A 14 10.17 -3.43 -34.15
N TRP A 15 10.08 -2.13 -33.86
CA TRP A 15 11.23 -1.19 -33.83
C TRP A 15 11.31 -0.34 -32.55
N GLY A 16 10.38 -0.49 -31.61
CA GLY A 16 10.40 0.33 -30.40
C GLY A 16 11.44 -0.12 -29.40
N MET A 17 11.84 0.82 -28.54
CA MET A 17 12.69 0.54 -27.41
C MET A 17 11.93 -0.32 -26.40
N GLY A 18 12.38 -1.56 -26.19
CA GLY A 18 11.79 -2.48 -25.19
C GLY A 18 11.69 -1.83 -23.81
N ARG A 19 10.68 -2.22 -23.02
CA ARG A 19 10.39 -1.62 -21.70
C ARG A 19 11.63 -1.50 -20.81
N PHE A 20 12.46 -2.54 -20.74
CA PHE A 20 13.72 -2.52 -20.01
C PHE A 20 14.66 -1.40 -20.49
N LYS A 21 14.93 -1.32 -21.80
CA LYS A 21 15.79 -0.28 -22.39
C LYS A 21 15.24 1.12 -22.17
N TYR A 22 13.91 1.28 -22.20
CA TYR A 22 13.28 2.57 -21.92
C TYR A 22 13.48 2.99 -20.46
N LEU A 23 13.23 2.10 -19.50
CA LEU A 23 13.51 2.38 -18.09
C LEU A 23 15.00 2.64 -17.86
N GLN A 24 15.89 1.91 -18.52
CA GLN A 24 17.33 2.15 -18.48
C GLN A 24 17.68 3.55 -18.98
N SER A 25 17.09 4.00 -20.09
CA SER A 25 17.34 5.35 -20.62
C SER A 25 16.89 6.45 -19.65
N LEU A 26 15.81 6.22 -18.89
CA LEU A 26 15.38 7.15 -17.84
C LEU A 26 16.41 7.21 -16.71
N VAL A 27 16.86 6.06 -16.20
CA VAL A 27 17.89 6.01 -15.15
C VAL A 27 19.18 6.71 -15.59
N THR A 28 19.63 6.46 -16.83
CA THR A 28 20.80 7.14 -17.39
C THR A 28 20.60 8.66 -17.49
N GLU A 29 19.45 9.12 -17.99
CA GLU A 29 19.15 10.56 -18.04
C GLU A 29 19.18 11.19 -16.63
N PHE A 30 18.62 10.52 -15.62
CA PHE A 30 18.64 11.02 -14.24
C PHE A 30 20.06 11.21 -13.70
N GLN A 31 20.97 10.31 -14.05
CA GLN A 31 22.37 10.31 -13.62
C GLN A 31 23.20 11.35 -14.37
N ASP A 32 23.03 11.46 -15.69
CA ASP A 32 23.88 12.28 -16.55
C ASP A 32 23.44 13.75 -16.62
N THR A 33 22.15 14.02 -16.47
CA THR A 33 21.61 15.37 -16.63
C THR A 33 21.95 16.27 -15.43
N SER A 34 22.39 17.49 -15.70
CA SER A 34 22.56 18.53 -14.67
C SER A 34 21.30 19.38 -14.48
N ARG A 35 20.28 19.18 -15.33
CA ARG A 35 19.04 19.96 -15.30
C ARG A 35 18.06 19.35 -14.31
N HIS A 36 17.76 20.10 -13.25
CA HIS A 36 16.82 19.70 -12.20
C HIS A 36 15.44 19.30 -12.75
N GLU A 37 14.89 20.10 -13.66
CA GLU A 37 13.59 19.83 -14.30
C GLU A 37 13.53 18.45 -14.98
N TYR A 38 14.65 18.00 -15.57
CA TYR A 38 14.71 16.71 -16.25
C TYR A 38 14.80 15.57 -15.25
N LYS A 39 15.57 15.73 -14.15
CA LYS A 39 15.58 14.76 -13.05
C LYS A 39 14.19 14.58 -12.46
N LEU A 40 13.50 15.69 -12.20
CA LEU A 40 12.15 15.70 -11.67
C LEU A 40 11.16 14.98 -12.58
N GLN A 41 11.20 15.26 -13.88
CA GLN A 41 10.36 14.59 -14.87
C GLN A 41 10.65 13.09 -14.97
N VAL A 42 11.94 12.71 -14.94
CA VAL A 42 12.34 11.31 -14.94
C VAL A 42 11.81 10.60 -13.69
N LEU A 43 12.00 11.18 -12.51
CA LEU A 43 11.58 10.60 -11.25
C LEU A 43 10.06 10.40 -11.20
N ALA A 44 9.29 11.39 -11.66
CA ALA A 44 7.84 11.29 -11.80
C ALA A 44 7.43 10.15 -12.74
N ASN A 45 8.12 9.97 -13.87
CA ASN A 45 7.87 8.85 -14.78
C ASN A 45 8.15 7.50 -14.10
N LEU A 46 9.27 7.37 -13.39
CA LEU A 46 9.62 6.15 -12.67
C LEU A 46 8.58 5.83 -11.58
N ALA A 47 8.14 6.82 -10.81
CA ALA A 47 7.09 6.65 -9.80
C ALA A 47 5.76 6.18 -10.41
N ASN A 48 5.40 6.69 -11.59
CA ASN A 48 4.21 6.22 -12.33
C ASN A 48 4.37 4.77 -12.83
N PHE A 49 5.58 4.37 -13.25
CA PHE A 49 5.86 2.98 -13.63
C PHE A 49 5.83 2.01 -12.45
N ALA A 50 6.14 2.48 -11.24
CA ALA A 50 6.08 1.68 -10.01
C ALA A 50 4.67 1.17 -9.68
N TYR A 51 3.62 1.77 -10.26
CA TYR A 51 2.25 1.30 -10.06
C TYR A 51 1.98 -0.08 -10.70
N ASP A 52 2.78 -0.50 -11.70
CA ASP A 52 2.54 -1.72 -12.47
C ASP A 52 3.59 -2.80 -12.18
N PRO A 53 3.22 -3.93 -11.52
CA PRO A 53 4.17 -4.97 -11.10
C PRO A 53 5.00 -5.60 -12.21
N VAL A 54 4.54 -5.50 -13.46
CA VAL A 54 5.31 -5.96 -14.64
C VAL A 54 6.67 -5.28 -14.75
N ASN A 55 6.86 -4.11 -14.12
CA ASN A 55 8.12 -3.38 -14.14
C ASN A 55 9.05 -3.75 -12.98
N TYR A 56 8.62 -4.47 -11.94
CA TYR A 56 9.42 -4.67 -10.72
C TYR A 56 10.71 -5.46 -10.96
N ASP A 57 10.68 -6.48 -11.82
CA ASP A 57 11.90 -7.18 -12.24
C ASP A 57 12.92 -6.23 -12.88
N PHE A 58 12.46 -5.26 -13.67
CA PHE A 58 13.33 -4.27 -14.29
C PHE A 58 13.81 -3.23 -13.28
N PHE A 59 12.97 -2.84 -12.32
CA PHE A 59 13.34 -1.90 -11.27
C PHE A 59 14.46 -2.43 -10.39
N ARG A 60 14.40 -3.72 -10.04
CA ARG A 60 15.48 -4.41 -9.33
C ARG A 60 16.76 -4.48 -10.15
N GLN A 61 16.68 -4.84 -11.44
CA GLN A 61 17.85 -4.91 -12.31
C GLN A 61 18.51 -3.55 -12.59
N LEU A 62 17.74 -2.46 -12.51
CA LEU A 62 18.19 -1.10 -12.79
C LEU A 62 18.43 -0.27 -11.52
N ASN A 63 18.38 -0.89 -10.33
CA ASN A 63 18.58 -0.24 -9.02
C ASN A 63 17.70 1.00 -8.80
N ILE A 64 16.45 0.95 -9.29
CA ILE A 64 15.53 2.09 -9.19
C ILE A 64 15.04 2.28 -7.74
N LEU A 65 15.01 1.22 -6.94
CA LEU A 65 14.69 1.33 -5.52
C LEU A 65 15.74 2.15 -4.77
N ASP A 66 17.02 1.90 -5.03
CA ASP A 66 18.13 2.68 -4.45
C ASP A 66 18.05 4.15 -4.89
N LEU A 67 17.79 4.40 -6.18
CA LEU A 67 17.60 5.76 -6.69
C LEU A 67 16.51 6.51 -5.91
N PHE A 68 15.38 5.87 -5.60
CA PHE A 68 14.35 6.50 -4.77
C PHE A 68 14.81 6.72 -3.32
N LEU A 69 15.49 5.75 -2.70
CA LEU A 69 16.00 5.89 -1.33
C LEU A 69 17.03 7.02 -1.23
N ASP A 70 17.96 7.12 -2.19
CA ASP A 70 18.97 8.18 -2.27
C ASP A 70 18.32 9.57 -2.38
N VAL A 71 17.28 9.71 -3.21
CA VAL A 71 16.54 10.98 -3.32
C VAL A 71 15.88 11.34 -1.99
N ILE A 72 15.25 10.40 -1.28
CA ILE A 72 14.63 10.69 0.03
C ILE A 72 15.69 11.04 1.09
N ALA A 73 16.85 10.39 1.03
CA ALA A 73 17.94 10.58 1.97
C ALA A 73 18.56 11.98 1.80
N GLU A 74 18.88 12.38 0.57
CA GLU A 74 19.80 13.47 0.27
C GLU A 74 19.14 14.74 -0.30
N ASP A 75 18.02 14.62 -1.03
CA ASP A 75 17.45 15.75 -1.74
C ASP A 75 16.69 16.70 -0.79
N LYS A 76 16.68 17.98 -1.16
CA LYS A 76 16.03 19.06 -0.42
C LYS A 76 14.77 19.58 -1.12
N ASP A 77 14.58 19.23 -2.39
CA ASP A 77 13.39 19.59 -3.13
C ASP A 77 12.22 18.69 -2.69
N GLU A 78 11.17 19.31 -2.15
CA GLU A 78 9.99 18.60 -1.64
C GLU A 78 9.27 17.79 -2.72
N GLN A 79 9.32 18.21 -3.98
CA GLN A 79 8.68 17.49 -5.09
C GLN A 79 9.51 16.27 -5.53
N MET A 80 10.84 16.35 -5.44
CA MET A 80 11.70 15.18 -5.64
C MET A 80 11.40 14.10 -4.59
N VAL A 81 11.32 14.51 -3.32
CA VAL A 81 11.00 13.61 -2.21
C VAL A 81 9.58 13.03 -2.36
N GLU A 82 8.60 13.84 -2.78
CA GLU A 82 7.23 13.38 -3.05
C GLU A 82 7.21 12.24 -4.08
N PHE A 83 7.85 12.43 -5.24
CA PHE A 83 7.87 11.40 -6.27
C PHE A 83 8.65 10.15 -5.85
N ALA A 84 9.77 10.30 -5.16
CA ALA A 84 10.52 9.16 -4.66
C ALA A 84 9.72 8.38 -3.61
N MET A 85 9.12 9.04 -2.62
CA MET A 85 8.31 8.41 -1.59
C MET A 85 7.06 7.73 -2.18
N GLY A 86 6.42 8.35 -3.18
CA GLY A 86 5.32 7.73 -3.93
C GLY A 86 5.77 6.48 -4.71
N GLY A 87 6.97 6.52 -5.30
CA GLY A 87 7.60 5.37 -5.95
C GLY A 87 7.85 4.20 -4.99
N ILE A 88 8.42 4.48 -3.82
CA ILE A 88 8.62 3.49 -2.74
C ILE A 88 7.28 2.91 -2.28
N CYS A 89 6.29 3.75 -2.01
CA CYS A 89 4.95 3.34 -1.59
C CYS A 89 4.32 2.36 -2.59
N ASN A 90 4.46 2.62 -3.89
CA ASN A 90 3.96 1.73 -4.93
C ASN A 90 4.74 0.41 -5.01
N CYS A 91 6.06 0.44 -4.82
CA CYS A 91 6.93 -0.73 -4.93
C CYS A 91 6.84 -1.67 -3.73
N CYS A 92 6.56 -1.18 -2.53
CA CYS A 92 6.68 -1.93 -1.28
C CYS A 92 5.60 -3.02 -1.07
N LEU A 93 4.59 -3.09 -1.94
CA LEU A 93 3.59 -4.17 -1.94
C LEU A 93 4.14 -5.50 -2.50
N ASP A 94 5.22 -5.45 -3.29
CA ASP A 94 5.89 -6.65 -3.77
C ASP A 94 6.83 -7.22 -2.70
N ARG A 95 6.76 -8.53 -2.45
CA ARG A 95 7.53 -9.19 -1.38
C ARG A 95 9.04 -9.01 -1.55
N GLN A 96 9.57 -9.11 -2.77
CA GLN A 96 11.01 -8.98 -3.00
C GLN A 96 11.48 -7.53 -2.80
N ASN A 97 10.72 -6.58 -3.33
CA ASN A 97 10.99 -5.16 -3.10
C ASN A 97 10.91 -4.81 -1.62
N MET A 98 9.88 -5.28 -0.90
CA MET A 98 9.73 -5.02 0.54
C MET A 98 10.92 -5.54 1.34
N ALA A 99 11.34 -6.79 1.10
CA ALA A 99 12.50 -7.36 1.78
C ALA A 99 13.76 -6.52 1.54
N TYR A 100 14.00 -6.16 0.28
CA TYR A 100 15.12 -5.29 -0.08
C TYR A 100 15.06 -3.92 0.61
N LEU A 101 13.89 -3.27 0.63
CA LEU A 101 13.71 -1.96 1.26
C LEU A 101 13.94 -2.00 2.77
N LEU A 102 13.47 -3.06 3.45
CA LEU A 102 13.67 -3.24 4.89
C LEU A 102 15.15 -3.41 5.26
N GLU A 103 15.95 -3.97 4.37
CA GLU A 103 17.41 -4.11 4.54
C GLU A 103 18.18 -2.81 4.26
N ASN A 104 17.57 -1.83 3.58
CA ASN A 104 18.22 -0.60 3.10
C ASN A 104 17.60 0.68 3.69
N ASP A 105 17.48 0.74 5.03
CA ASP A 105 17.09 1.94 5.79
C ASP A 105 15.74 2.58 5.42
N CYS A 106 14.88 1.89 4.66
CA CYS A 106 13.60 2.44 4.20
C CYS A 106 12.72 2.93 5.36
N ILE A 107 12.72 2.26 6.51
CA ILE A 107 11.96 2.69 7.70
C ILE A 107 12.44 4.07 8.16
N GLN A 108 13.75 4.28 8.28
CA GLN A 108 14.31 5.56 8.75
C GLN A 108 13.96 6.71 7.80
N PHE A 109 14.11 6.47 6.50
CA PHE A 109 13.77 7.45 5.47
C PHE A 109 12.27 7.74 5.41
N THR A 110 11.42 6.71 5.55
CA THR A 110 9.95 6.89 5.58
C THR A 110 9.52 7.66 6.82
N VAL A 111 10.10 7.39 8.00
CA VAL A 111 9.79 8.12 9.23
C VAL A 111 10.20 9.59 9.14
N LYS A 112 11.35 9.90 8.52
CA LYS A 112 11.77 11.29 8.21
C LYS A 112 10.69 12.01 7.39
N CYS A 113 10.12 11.35 6.37
CA CYS A 113 9.08 11.91 5.50
C CYS A 113 7.76 12.24 6.22
N LEU A 114 7.48 11.67 7.40
CA LEU A 114 6.29 12.02 8.19
C LEU A 114 6.32 13.46 8.70
N SER A 115 7.48 14.10 8.76
CA SER A 115 7.62 15.51 9.14
C SER A 115 7.58 16.48 7.95
N SER A 116 7.24 16.00 6.74
CA SER A 116 7.15 16.83 5.54
C SER A 116 6.00 17.85 5.64
N SER A 117 6.21 19.02 5.06
CA SER A 117 5.18 20.05 4.80
C SER A 117 4.20 19.61 3.70
N ASN A 118 4.62 18.69 2.83
CA ASN A 118 3.85 18.20 1.70
C ASN A 118 2.97 17.01 2.13
N GLU A 119 1.64 17.22 2.12
CA GLU A 119 0.66 16.21 2.54
C GLU A 119 0.79 14.90 1.73
N GLU A 120 1.03 14.95 0.42
CA GLU A 120 1.15 13.73 -0.41
C GLU A 120 2.36 12.87 -0.02
N THR A 121 3.45 13.53 0.40
CA THR A 121 4.64 12.83 0.96
C THR A 121 4.29 12.14 2.28
N VAL A 122 3.57 12.84 3.17
CA VAL A 122 3.16 12.29 4.47
C VAL A 122 2.20 11.11 4.28
N LEU A 123 1.21 11.24 3.39
CA LEU A 123 0.25 10.16 3.09
C LEU A 123 0.95 8.93 2.52
N SER A 124 1.90 9.12 1.59
CA SER A 124 2.70 8.03 1.02
C SER A 124 3.58 7.36 2.09
N ALA A 125 4.14 8.15 3.02
CA ALA A 125 4.94 7.64 4.11
C ALA A 125 4.11 6.80 5.10
N ILE A 126 2.94 7.29 5.55
CA ILE A 126 2.04 6.52 6.43
C ILE A 126 1.64 5.21 5.76
N THR A 127 1.22 5.28 4.49
CA THR A 127 0.80 4.09 3.72
C THR A 127 1.94 3.08 3.59
N THR A 128 3.16 3.56 3.32
CA THR A 128 4.35 2.70 3.25
C THR A 128 4.59 1.98 4.59
N LEU A 129 4.50 2.68 5.72
CA LEU A 129 4.66 2.06 7.04
C LEU A 129 3.58 0.99 7.33
N ILE A 130 2.35 1.19 6.85
CA ILE A 130 1.29 0.18 6.93
C ILE A 130 1.70 -1.07 6.12
N TYR A 131 2.14 -0.88 4.87
CA TYR A 131 2.46 -1.99 3.97
C TYR A 131 3.70 -2.78 4.38
N ILE A 132 4.73 -2.12 4.92
CA ILE A 132 5.95 -2.79 5.39
C ILE A 132 5.85 -3.29 6.83
N SER A 133 4.65 -3.28 7.42
CA SER A 133 4.38 -3.83 8.75
C SER A 133 4.46 -5.35 8.74
N THR A 134 5.58 -5.86 9.23
CA THR A 134 5.87 -7.28 9.39
C THR A 134 6.21 -7.55 10.86
N PRO A 135 6.18 -8.80 11.35
CA PRO A 135 6.60 -9.11 12.72
C PRO A 135 7.97 -8.53 13.09
N ASP A 136 8.91 -8.51 12.14
CA ASP A 136 10.29 -8.05 12.36
C ASP A 136 10.40 -6.51 12.38
N SER A 137 9.66 -5.82 11.50
CA SER A 137 9.67 -4.36 11.42
C SER A 137 8.73 -3.69 12.43
N LYS A 138 7.75 -4.42 12.98
CA LYS A 138 6.65 -3.88 13.81
C LYS A 138 7.15 -3.02 14.96
N LYS A 139 8.17 -3.49 15.69
CA LYS A 139 8.73 -2.74 16.83
C LYS A 139 9.30 -1.37 16.41
N ALA A 140 9.93 -1.30 15.24
CA ALA A 140 10.54 -0.06 14.74
C ALA A 140 9.48 0.93 14.25
N ILE A 141 8.46 0.44 13.53
CA ILE A 141 7.39 1.30 12.98
C ILE A 141 6.40 1.79 14.06
N THR A 142 6.24 1.06 15.17
CA THR A 142 5.38 1.47 16.29
C THR A 142 6.14 2.13 17.44
N ALA A 143 7.26 2.80 17.15
CA ALA A 143 7.96 3.59 18.16
C ALA A 143 7.05 4.73 18.69
N ASP A 144 7.16 5.07 19.97
CA ASP A 144 6.26 6.03 20.64
C ASP A 144 6.17 7.37 19.89
N SER A 145 7.29 7.86 19.35
CA SER A 145 7.33 9.10 18.56
C SER A 145 6.47 9.04 17.30
N ILE A 146 6.39 7.87 16.64
CA ILE A 146 5.56 7.64 15.46
C ILE A 146 4.10 7.52 15.89
N VAL A 147 3.82 6.76 16.94
CA VAL A 147 2.45 6.57 17.46
C VAL A 147 1.83 7.92 17.88
N ASP A 148 2.58 8.76 18.59
CA ASP A 148 2.12 10.08 19.00
C ASP A 148 1.94 11.04 17.82
N LEU A 149 2.73 10.90 16.76
CA LEU A 149 2.51 11.64 15.51
C LEU A 149 1.22 11.17 14.83
N MET A 150 0.95 9.87 14.77
CA MET A 150 -0.30 9.34 14.19
C MET A 150 -1.54 9.78 14.97
N LYS A 151 -1.48 9.81 16.31
CA LYS A 151 -2.57 10.37 17.13
C LYS A 151 -2.85 11.85 16.84
N ARG A 152 -1.81 12.63 16.52
CA ARG A 152 -2.00 14.03 16.09
C ARG A 152 -2.60 14.11 14.69
N PHE A 153 -2.17 13.24 13.78
CA PHE A 153 -2.72 13.17 12.42
C PHE A 153 -4.17 12.70 12.39
N SER A 154 -4.59 11.79 13.27
CA SER A 154 -5.96 11.25 13.31
C SER A 154 -7.03 12.32 13.64
N VAL A 155 -6.63 13.42 14.29
CA VAL A 155 -7.52 14.57 14.59
C VAL A 155 -7.35 15.73 13.60
N SER A 156 -6.55 15.56 12.54
CA SER A 156 -6.36 16.58 11.50
C SER A 156 -7.66 16.93 10.77
N SER A 157 -7.74 18.15 10.24
CA SER A 157 -8.84 18.58 9.36
C SER A 157 -8.82 17.87 8.01
N SER A 158 -7.65 17.42 7.52
CA SER A 158 -7.57 16.61 6.30
C SER A 158 -8.14 15.22 6.56
N LYS A 159 -9.21 14.89 5.83
CA LYS A 159 -9.88 13.58 5.91
C LYS A 159 -8.99 12.44 5.43
N ARG A 160 -8.16 12.67 4.41
CA ARG A 160 -7.21 11.66 3.92
C ARG A 160 -6.18 11.33 4.99
N LEU A 161 -5.58 12.37 5.58
CA LEU A 161 -4.56 12.22 6.61
C LEU A 161 -5.11 11.58 7.88
N SER A 162 -6.25 12.09 8.38
CA SER A 162 -6.89 11.54 9.58
C SER A 162 -7.29 10.09 9.42
N ASN A 163 -7.91 9.72 8.29
CA ASN A 163 -8.30 8.33 8.03
C ASN A 163 -7.09 7.39 7.96
N LEU A 164 -6.02 7.75 7.23
CA LEU A 164 -4.83 6.90 7.14
C LEU A 164 -4.14 6.74 8.49
N ALA A 165 -4.06 7.80 9.29
CA ALA A 165 -3.48 7.74 10.63
C ALA A 165 -4.31 6.86 11.57
N THR A 166 -5.64 6.92 11.48
CA THR A 166 -6.54 6.02 12.21
C THR A 166 -6.31 4.57 11.81
N VAL A 167 -6.27 4.27 10.51
CA VAL A 167 -5.97 2.91 10.01
C VAL A 167 -4.62 2.42 10.53
N PHE A 168 -3.58 3.27 10.55
CA PHE A 168 -2.29 2.90 11.13
C PHE A 168 -2.42 2.53 12.61
N LEU A 169 -3.12 3.35 13.41
CA LEU A 169 -3.28 3.10 14.85
C LEU A 169 -4.07 1.82 15.12
N GLU A 170 -5.12 1.56 14.34
CA GLU A 170 -5.99 0.38 14.50
C GLU A 170 -5.29 -0.89 14.00
N ASP A 171 -4.80 -0.90 12.77
CA ASP A 171 -4.33 -2.13 12.10
C ASP A 171 -2.86 -2.44 12.45
N VAL A 172 -2.02 -1.42 12.62
CA VAL A 172 -0.59 -1.61 12.93
C VAL A 172 -0.38 -1.65 14.43
N CYS A 173 -0.90 -0.69 15.18
CA CYS A 173 -0.67 -0.57 16.63
C CYS A 173 -1.69 -1.34 17.49
N CYS A 174 -2.80 -1.81 16.92
CA CYS A 174 -3.91 -2.42 17.67
C CYS A 174 -4.50 -1.48 18.74
N LEU A 175 -4.46 -0.17 18.50
CA LEU A 175 -5.00 0.86 19.37
C LEU A 175 -6.37 1.31 18.86
N MET A 176 -7.37 1.35 19.73
CA MET A 176 -8.65 1.99 19.39
C MET A 176 -8.50 3.50 19.43
N VAL A 177 -8.93 4.19 18.37
CA VAL A 177 -8.99 5.65 18.32
C VAL A 177 -10.43 6.06 18.61
N ASP A 178 -10.67 6.64 19.79
CA ASP A 178 -11.97 7.23 20.11
C ASP A 178 -12.19 8.47 19.22
N THR A 179 -12.79 8.25 18.05
CA THR A 179 -13.23 9.36 17.19
C THR A 179 -14.53 9.91 17.76
N GLU A 180 -14.44 10.95 18.60
CA GLU A 180 -15.60 11.73 19.04
C GLU A 180 -16.20 12.56 17.90
N LYS A 181 -16.77 11.91 16.87
CA LYS A 181 -17.60 12.58 15.86
C LYS A 181 -18.80 11.70 15.49
N GLY A 182 -19.93 11.96 16.16
CA GLY A 182 -21.26 11.47 15.75
C GLY A 182 -22.24 11.08 16.85
N LYS A 183 -22.50 11.96 17.84
CA LYS A 183 -23.66 11.83 18.75
C LYS A 183 -24.38 13.17 18.95
N GLU A 184 -24.64 13.89 17.86
CA GLU A 184 -25.57 15.01 17.88
C GLU A 184 -26.33 15.05 16.56
N GLU A 185 -27.27 14.12 16.36
CA GLU A 185 -28.45 14.31 15.48
C GLU A 185 -29.44 13.12 15.58
N GLU A 186 -29.75 12.64 16.78
CA GLU A 186 -30.95 11.82 17.02
C GLU A 186 -31.65 12.34 18.28
N GLY A 187 -32.22 13.55 18.17
CA GLY A 187 -32.84 14.21 19.30
C GLY A 187 -33.74 15.36 18.91
N LYS A 188 -34.43 15.28 17.77
CA LYS A 188 -35.44 16.27 17.36
C LYS A 188 -36.44 15.74 16.33
N ALA A 189 -37.04 14.59 16.60
CA ALA A 189 -38.25 14.16 15.91
C ALA A 189 -39.06 13.18 16.77
N LYS A 190 -39.59 13.66 17.90
CA LYS A 190 -40.73 13.02 18.59
C LYS A 190 -41.39 13.99 19.55
N VAL A 191 -42.18 14.90 18.98
CA VAL A 191 -43.31 15.53 19.65
C VAL A 191 -44.44 15.48 18.63
N VAL A 192 -45.68 15.24 19.11
CA VAL A 192 -46.94 15.00 18.37
C VAL A 192 -47.10 13.50 18.05
N GLU A 193 -47.97 12.69 18.66
CA GLU A 193 -49.26 12.89 19.35
C GLU A 193 -49.60 11.65 20.23
N GLU A 194 -50.11 11.85 21.46
CA GLU A 194 -51.08 10.96 22.14
C GLU A 194 -52.48 11.31 21.57
N GLU A 195 -53.47 10.43 21.40
CA GLU A 195 -54.17 9.63 22.41
C GLU A 195 -55.03 8.50 21.78
N GLY A 196 -55.14 7.36 22.49
CA GLY A 196 -56.33 6.47 22.65
C GLY A 196 -56.78 5.60 21.45
N ASN A 197 -57.33 4.38 21.57
CA ASN A 197 -57.71 3.51 22.69
C ASN A 197 -58.16 2.13 22.11
N VAL A 198 -57.53 1.02 22.52
CA VAL A 198 -58.08 -0.27 23.06
C VAL A 198 -58.84 -1.31 22.16
N GLU A 199 -58.47 -2.58 22.39
CA GLU A 199 -59.11 -3.92 22.21
C GLU A 199 -58.74 -4.87 21.05
N GLY A 200 -58.57 -6.16 21.42
CA GLY A 200 -58.69 -7.36 20.57
C GLY A 200 -57.43 -8.22 20.49
N GLU A 201 -57.12 -9.06 21.48
CA GLU A 201 -57.38 -10.52 21.53
C GLU A 201 -56.49 -11.42 20.62
N LYS A 202 -55.79 -12.37 21.29
CA LYS A 202 -55.54 -13.80 20.96
C LYS A 202 -54.88 -14.14 19.60
N GLU A 203 -54.08 -15.16 19.36
CA GLU A 203 -53.59 -16.40 19.99
C GLU A 203 -52.53 -16.93 18.98
N GLY A 204 -51.65 -17.89 19.34
CA GLY A 204 -51.06 -18.80 18.34
C GLY A 204 -49.53 -18.93 18.28
N GLU A 205 -49.00 -19.67 19.26
CA GLU A 205 -48.01 -20.77 19.17
C GLU A 205 -47.26 -21.17 17.86
N LYS A 206 -46.01 -21.64 18.10
CA LYS A 206 -45.12 -22.62 17.40
C LYS A 206 -43.94 -22.07 16.57
N GLU A 207 -42.70 -22.23 17.07
CA GLU A 207 -41.77 -23.38 16.90
C GLU A 207 -41.41 -23.65 15.43
N SER A 208 -40.23 -23.30 14.93
CA SER A 208 -38.85 -23.81 15.14
C SER A 208 -38.43 -24.94 14.20
N GLU A 209 -37.12 -24.91 13.88
CA GLU A 209 -36.27 -25.90 13.20
C GLU A 209 -36.24 -25.88 11.66
N LYS A 210 -35.15 -25.41 11.03
CA LYS A 210 -33.80 -26.01 10.86
C LYS A 210 -33.81 -27.42 10.26
N LYS A 211 -33.25 -27.53 9.06
CA LYS A 211 -32.39 -28.67 8.64
C LYS A 211 -31.48 -28.24 7.48
N GLU A 212 -30.21 -28.02 7.83
CA GLU A 212 -29.07 -28.28 6.95
C GLU A 212 -28.95 -29.80 6.74
N VAL A 213 -28.32 -30.23 5.64
CA VAL A 213 -27.24 -31.23 5.59
C VAL A 213 -26.62 -31.18 4.19
N GLU A 214 -25.33 -30.84 4.16
CA GLU A 214 -24.39 -30.99 3.06
C GLU A 214 -23.98 -32.45 2.84
N GLY A 215 -23.37 -32.74 1.69
CA GLY A 215 -22.63 -33.99 1.48
C GLY A 215 -22.01 -34.09 0.09
N ASP A 216 -21.00 -33.27 -0.18
CA ASP A 216 -20.08 -33.42 -1.32
C ASP A 216 -18.82 -34.18 -0.86
N GLY A 217 -18.37 -35.14 -1.69
CA GLY A 217 -17.33 -36.11 -1.36
C GLY A 217 -16.33 -36.22 -2.51
N SER A 218 -15.35 -35.32 -2.50
CA SER A 218 -14.21 -35.28 -3.41
C SER A 218 -13.20 -36.41 -3.11
N LYS A 219 -12.66 -37.04 -4.17
CA LYS A 219 -11.50 -37.95 -4.10
C LYS A 219 -10.25 -37.24 -4.62
N HIS A 220 -9.16 -37.37 -3.87
CA HIS A 220 -7.86 -36.78 -4.08
C HIS A 220 -6.77 -37.86 -4.24
N ALA A 221 -5.56 -37.40 -4.62
CA ALA A 221 -4.25 -38.06 -4.73
C ALA A 221 -3.90 -38.64 -6.11
N ALA A 222 -2.92 -38.10 -6.88
CA ALA A 222 -1.46 -37.95 -6.63
C ALA A 222 -0.75 -39.31 -6.70
N GLU A 223 0.47 -39.53 -7.18
CA GLU A 223 1.62 -38.79 -7.74
C GLU A 223 2.59 -39.90 -8.19
N GLU A 224 3.51 -39.67 -9.13
CA GLU A 224 4.96 -39.82 -8.90
C GLU A 224 5.79 -39.79 -10.19
N SER A 225 6.85 -38.98 -10.06
CA SER A 225 7.97 -38.68 -10.93
C SER A 225 9.03 -39.78 -10.96
N GLY A 226 9.77 -39.88 -12.07
CA GLY A 226 10.97 -40.70 -12.20
C GLY A 226 12.09 -39.93 -12.91
N GLU A 227 13.05 -39.46 -12.13
CA GLU A 227 14.24 -38.68 -12.48
C GLU A 227 15.38 -39.61 -12.98
N LYS A 228 16.13 -39.20 -14.02
CA LYS A 228 17.34 -39.93 -14.49
C LYS A 228 18.54 -39.00 -14.67
N ARG A 229 19.48 -39.17 -13.73
CA ARG A 229 20.96 -39.26 -13.83
C ARG A 229 21.71 -38.33 -14.80
N GLU A 230 22.50 -37.45 -14.17
CA GLU A 230 23.75 -36.90 -14.69
C GLU A 230 24.91 -37.92 -14.65
N GLN A 231 25.74 -37.89 -15.70
CA GLN A 231 27.15 -38.28 -15.65
C GLN A 231 27.91 -37.27 -16.52
N LYS A 232 28.89 -36.56 -15.94
CA LYS A 232 29.99 -35.99 -16.73
C LYS A 232 31.28 -36.03 -15.91
N LYS A 233 32.24 -36.79 -16.43
CA LYS A 233 33.65 -36.75 -16.08
C LYS A 233 34.26 -35.46 -16.63
N GLU A 234 34.99 -34.74 -15.80
CA GLU A 234 36.36 -34.25 -16.04
C GLU A 234 36.96 -33.74 -14.73
#